data_AF-A0A382WXL5-F1
#
_entry.id   AF-A0A382WXL5-F1
#
_cell.length_a   1.000
_cell.length_b   1.000
_cell.length_c   1.000
_cell.angle_alpha   90.00
_cell.angle_beta   90.00
_cell.angle_gamma   90.00
#
_symmetry.space_group_name_H-M   'P 1'
#
loop_
_entity.id
_entity.type
_entity.pdbx_description
1 polymer ?
#
loop_
_entity_poly.entity_id
_entity_poly.type
_entity_poly.pdbx_seq_one_letter_code
_entity_poly.pdbx_strand_id
1 'polypeptide(L)' 'TVWGIMNSFKSIAIAQNTNLSVVAPGIAEALFATALGLFVAIPAVVAYNKITSDLSKYFISLETFMDEFTTIFFRQLEK' A
#
# COMPACT_ATOMS: atom_id res chain seq x y z
N THR A 1 -17.41 2.19 -3.70
CA THR A 1 -17.23 0.71 -3.71
C THR A 1 -18.50 0.01 -3.25
N VAL A 2 -18.74 -0.23 -1.96
CA VAL A 2 -19.96 -0.93 -1.50
C VAL A 2 -21.10 0.05 -1.20
N TRP A 3 -20.79 1.14 -0.49
CA TRP A 3 -21.81 2.12 -0.07
C TRP A 3 -22.48 2.83 -1.26
N GLY A 4 -21.70 3.24 -2.27
CA GLY A 4 -22.23 3.88 -3.48
C GLY A 4 -23.12 2.95 -4.32
N ILE A 5 -22.75 1.67 -4.42
CA ILE A 5 -23.58 0.66 -5.07
C ILE A 5 -24.87 0.44 -4.27
N MET A 6 -24.77 0.31 -2.93
CA MET A 6 -25.93 0.14 -2.05
C MET A 6 -26.93 1.30 -2.17
N ASN A 7 -26.46 2.55 -2.15
CA ASN A 7 -27.31 3.72 -2.34
C ASN A 7 -27.95 3.74 -3.74
N SER A 8 -27.19 3.37 -4.77
CA SER A 8 -27.72 3.28 -6.14
C SER A 8 -28.86 2.27 -6.22
N PHE A 9 -28.71 1.07 -5.64
CA PHE A 9 -29.78 0.05 -5.59
C PHE A 9 -30.97 0.46 -4.72
N LYS A 10 -30.74 1.15 -3.60
CA LYS A 10 -31.80 1.68 -2.74
C LYS A 10 -32.67 2.70 -3.49
N SER A 11 -32.06 3.55 -4.32
CA SER A 11 -32.78 4.50 -5.16
C SER A 11 -33.68 3.83 -6.21
N ILE A 12 -33.25 2.71 -6.82
CA ILE A 12 -34.10 1.91 -7.73
C ILE A 12 -35.31 1.35 -6.99
N ALA A 13 -35.08 0.79 -5.80
CA ALA A 13 -36.14 0.16 -5.01
C ALA A 13 -37.23 1.16 -4.58
N ILE A 14 -36.85 2.39 -4.23
CA ILE A 14 -37.79 3.45 -3.84
C ILE A 14 -38.51 4.04 -5.08
N ALA A 15 -37.79 4.25 -6.18
CA ALA A 15 -38.34 4.85 -7.38
C ALA A 15 -39.32 3.92 -8.12
N GLN A 16 -39.36 2.62 -7.79
CA GLN A 16 -40.09 1.56 -8.50
C GLN A 16 -39.89 1.59 -10.03
N ASN A 17 -38.79 2.20 -10.48
CA ASN A 17 -38.46 2.44 -11.85
C ASN A 17 -37.05 1.89 -12.10
N THR A 18 -36.97 0.91 -12.99
CA THR A 18 -35.73 0.20 -13.31
C THR A 18 -34.89 0.93 -14.37
N ASN A 19 -35.21 2.19 -14.69
CA ASN A 19 -34.45 2.95 -15.67
C ASN A 19 -33.00 3.16 -15.20
N LEU A 20 -32.11 2.38 -15.83
CA LEU A 20 -30.69 2.28 -15.50
C LEU A 20 -29.95 3.62 -15.62
N SER A 21 -30.48 4.56 -16.41
CA SER A 21 -29.90 5.88 -16.63
C SER A 21 -29.79 6.71 -15.35
N VAL A 22 -30.71 6.51 -14.40
CA VAL A 22 -30.75 7.28 -13.14
C VAL A 22 -29.67 6.83 -12.15
N VAL A 23 -29.21 5.59 -12.25
CA VAL A 23 -28.25 4.99 -11.30
C VAL A 23 -26.85 4.79 -11.87
N ALA A 24 -26.70 4.89 -13.18
CA ALA A 24 -25.40 4.79 -13.85
C ALA A 24 -24.33 5.72 -13.24
N PRO A 25 -24.62 6.99 -12.86
CA PRO A 25 -23.63 7.86 -12.25
C PRO A 25 -23.09 7.32 -10.91
N GLY A 26 -23.95 6.87 -10.00
CA GLY A 26 -23.56 6.40 -8.67
C GLY A 26 -22.73 5.11 -8.69
N ILE A 27 -22.97 4.26 -9.70
CA ILE A 27 -22.16 3.05 -9.92
C ILE A 27 -20.79 3.42 -10.50
N ALA A 28 -20.74 4.37 -11.44
CA ALA A 28 -19.48 4.83 -12.02
C ALA A 28 -18.55 5.44 -10.96
N GLU A 29 -19.08 6.30 -10.07
CA GLU A 29 -18.33 6.84 -8.93
C GLU A 29 -17.83 5.73 -7.98
N ALA A 30 -18.68 4.73 -7.73
CA ALA A 30 -18.31 3.63 -6.85
C ALA A 30 -17.16 2.78 -7.40
N LEU A 31 -17.09 2.60 -8.73
CA LEU A 31 -15.99 1.91 -9.42
C LEU A 31 -14.73 2.76 -9.49
N PHE A 32 -14.88 4.06 -9.75
CA PHE A 32 -13.76 5.01 -9.76
C PHE A 32 -13.04 5.04 -8.40
N ALA A 33 -13.80 5.03 -7.30
CA ALA A 33 -13.24 4.94 -5.95
C ALA A 33 -12.41 3.65 -5.73
N THR A 34 -12.80 2.51 -6.31
CA THR A 34 -12.02 1.28 -6.24
C THR A 34 -10.71 1.41 -7.03
N ALA A 35 -10.77 1.98 -8.24
CA ALA A 35 -9.60 2.19 -9.07
C ALA A 35 -8.58 3.11 -8.39
N LEU A 36 -9.04 4.19 -7.74
CA LEU A 36 -8.20 5.07 -6.94
C LEU A 36 -7.55 4.33 -5.76
N GLY A 37 -8.30 3.47 -5.07
CA GLY A 37 -7.76 2.65 -3.98
C GLY A 37 -6.59 1.78 -4.43
N LEU A 38 -6.73 1.10 -5.57
CA LEU A 38 -5.64 0.29 -6.15
C LEU A 38 -4.47 1.16 -6.63
N PHE A 39 -4.76 2.31 -7.24
CA PHE A 39 -3.75 3.25 -7.71
C PHE A 39 -2.87 3.77 -6.57
N VAL A 40 -3.41 3.97 -5.38
CA VAL A 40 -2.65 4.39 -4.20
C VAL A 40 -1.97 3.19 -3.52
N ALA A 41 -2.64 2.04 -3.43
CA ALA A 41 -2.14 0.88 -2.70
C ALA A 41 -0.90 0.24 -3.35
N ILE A 42 -0.89 0.10 -4.68
CA ILE A 42 0.20 -0.60 -5.38
C ILE A 42 1.54 0.15 -5.22
N PRO A 43 1.64 1.46 -5.51
CA PRO A 43 2.88 2.21 -5.30
C PRO A 43 3.33 2.24 -3.84
N ALA A 44 2.38 2.34 -2.89
CA ALA A 44 2.70 2.33 -1.47
C ALA A 44 3.39 1.02 -1.05
N VAL A 45 2.89 -0.12 -1.51
CA VAL A 45 3.51 -1.43 -1.21
C VAL A 45 4.87 -1.59 -1.89
N VAL A 46 5.02 -1.11 -3.14
CA VAL A 46 6.32 -1.11 -3.83
C VAL A 46 7.35 -0.27 -3.07
N ALA A 47 6.96 0.92 -2.62
CA ALA A 47 7.83 1.80 -1.84
C ALA A 47 8.21 1.18 -0.50
N TYR A 48 7.25 0.58 0.21
CA TYR A 48 7.50 -0.15 1.45
C TYR A 48 8.54 -1.27 1.24
N ASN A 49 8.32 -2.12 0.25
CA ASN A 49 9.24 -3.23 -0.06
C ASN A 49 10.64 -2.74 -0.42
N LYS A 50 10.75 -1.63 -1.18
CA LYS A 50 12.03 -1.02 -1.54
C LYS A 50 12.77 -0.52 -0.30
N ILE A 51 12.09 0.26 0.54
CA ILE A 51 12.68 0.83 1.77
C ILE A 51 13.11 -0.28 2.72
N THR A 52 12.28 -1.32 2.91
CA THR A 52 12.64 -2.47 3.74
C THR A 52 13.88 -3.19 3.19
N SER A 53 13.95 -3.43 1.88
CA SER A 53 15.13 -4.06 1.26
C SER A 53 16.39 -3.22 1.44
N ASP A 54 16.30 -1.91 1.25
CA ASP A 54 17.45 -1.02 1.40
C ASP A 54 17.89 -0.94 2.87
N LEU A 55 16.94 -0.89 3.81
CA LEU A 55 17.23 -0.94 5.25
C LEU A 55 17.94 -2.24 5.65
N SER A 56 17.52 -3.39 5.13
CA SER A 56 18.21 -4.67 5.37
C SER A 56 19.67 -4.64 4.88
N LYS A 57 19.95 -4.03 3.73
CA LYS A 57 21.33 -3.87 3.25
C LYS A 57 22.16 -2.99 4.18
N TYR A 58 21.58 -1.89 4.68
CA TYR A 58 22.24 -1.04 5.66
C TYR A 58 22.58 -1.80 6.95
N PHE A 59 21.66 -2.64 7.44
CA PHE A 59 21.93 -3.48 8.61
C PHE A 59 23.09 -4.45 8.38
N ILE A 60 23.13 -5.14 7.23
CA ILE A 60 24.22 -6.05 6.89
C ILE A 60 25.57 -5.29 6.83
N SER A 61 25.56 -4.09 6.26
CA SER A 61 26.77 -3.26 6.23
C SER A 61 27.23 -2.81 7.62
N LEU A 62 26.29 -2.52 8.53
CA LEU A 62 26.61 -2.18 9.92
C LEU A 62 27.16 -3.37 10.69
N GLU A 63 26.58 -4.56 10.50
CA GLU A 63 27.08 -5.81 11.09
C GLU A 63 28.52 -6.09 10.64
N THR A 64 28.78 -5.98 9.33
CA THR A 64 30.13 -6.12 8.76
C THR A 64 31.12 -5.12 9.39
N PHE A 65 30.70 -3.86 9.53
CA PHE A 65 31.53 -2.83 10.18
C PHE A 65 31.81 -3.16 11.66
N MET A 66 30.83 -3.67 12.40
CA MET A 66 31.01 -4.07 13.79
C MET A 66 31.99 -5.24 13.93
N ASP A 67 31.94 -6.21 13.03
CA ASP A 67 32.85 -7.35 13.02
C ASP A 67 34.30 -6.91 12.74
N GLU A 68 34.48 -6.03 11.75
CA GLU A 68 35.79 -5.45 11.44
C GLU A 68 36.34 -4.62 12.60
N PHE A 69 35.51 -3.77 13.20
CA PHE A 69 35.88 -2.96 14.35
C PHE A 69 36.32 -3.83 15.52
N THR A 70 35.56 -4.88 15.82
CA THR A 70 35.84 -5.83 16.89
C THR A 70 37.16 -6.55 16.65
N THR A 71 37.40 -7.00 15.41
CA THR A 71 38.65 -7.64 15.01
C THR A 71 39.86 -6.71 15.20
N ILE A 72 39.74 -5.44 14.80
CA ILE A 72 40.80 -4.44 14.95
C ILE A 72 41.06 -4.14 16.42
N PHE A 73 40.00 -3.98 17.22
CA PHE A 73 40.09 -3.68 18.65
C PHE A 73 40.79 -4.81 19.42
N PHE A 74 40.41 -6.07 19.18
CA PHE A 74 41.08 -7.22 19.80
C PHE A 74 42.57 -7.30 19.42
N ARG A 75 42.91 -7.04 18.15
CA ARG A 75 44.31 -7.02 17.70
C ARG A 75 45.14 -5.93 18.39
N GLN A 76 44.53 -4.82 18.79
CA GLN A 76 45.23 -3.77 19.55
C GLN A 76 45.42 -4.11 21.02
N LEU A 77 44.51 -4.89 21.62
CA LEU A 77 44.61 -5.34 23.01
C LEU A 77 45.66 -6.44 23.22
N GLU A 78 45.94 -7.25 22.20
CA GLU A 78 46.98 -8.29 22.25
C GLU A 78 48.42 -7.76 22.07
N LYS A 79 48.60 -6.45 21.80
CA LYS A 79 49.91 -5.79 21.76
C LYS A 79 50.22 -5.06 23.07
#